data_AF-A0A9N9KGE4-F1
#
_entry.id   AF-A0A9N9KGE4-F1
#
_cell.length_a   1.000
_cell.length_b   1.000
_cell.length_c   1.000
_cell.angle_alpha   90.00
_cell.angle_beta   90.00
_cell.angle_gamma   90.00
#
_symmetry.space_group_name_H-M   'P 1'
#
loop_
_entity.id
_entity.type
_entity.pdbx_description
1 polymer ?
#
loop_
_entity_poly.entity_id
_entity_poly.type
_entity_poly.pdbx_seq_one_letter_code
_entity_poly.pdbx_strand_id
1 'polypeptide(L)'
;LNISSTFILELIMTTQPDPTPAIRIVPHIEGPRSLHFDIIEREVGESVVIKIGRFTDKAFIPNRVTFKSKVVSRGHAEIWTEGNK
;
A
#
# COMPACT_ATOMS: atom_id res chain seq x y z
N LEU A 1 48.74 -1.99 14.25
CA LEU A 1 47.52 -1.16 14.27
C LEU A 1 46.38 -2.05 14.74
N ASN A 2 45.88 -1.83 15.97
CA ASN A 2 44.73 -2.57 16.51
C ASN A 2 43.47 -1.83 16.04
N ILE A 3 42.90 -2.27 14.92
CA ILE A 3 41.54 -1.87 14.55
C ILE A 3 40.60 -2.55 15.54
N SER A 4 39.98 -1.73 16.40
CA SER A 4 39.10 -2.19 17.48
C SER A 4 37.87 -2.92 16.90
N SER A 5 37.56 -4.09 17.44
CA SER A 5 36.36 -4.90 17.13
C SER A 5 35.05 -4.09 17.23
N THR A 6 35.02 -3.04 18.06
CA THR A 6 33.88 -2.11 18.14
C THR A 6 33.58 -1.38 16.83
N PHE A 7 34.60 -1.11 16.00
CA PHE A 7 34.45 -0.43 14.71
C PHE A 7 33.82 -1.33 13.63
N ILE A 8 33.94 -2.65 13.78
CA ILE A 8 33.34 -3.63 12.85
C ILE A 8 31.87 -3.85 13.20
N LEU A 9 31.49 -3.80 14.48
CA LEU A 9 30.08 -3.94 14.90
C LEU A 9 29.22 -2.72 14.57
N GLU A 10 29.75 -1.49 14.61
CA GLU A 10 29.01 -0.30 14.13
C GLU A 10 28.76 -0.34 12.61
N LEU A 11 29.60 -1.03 11.83
CA LEU A 11 29.44 -1.18 10.39
C LEU A 11 28.46 -2.30 10.01
N ILE A 12 28.10 -3.17 10.94
CA ILE A 12 26.98 -4.12 10.77
C ILE A 12 25.68 -3.35 11.02
N MET A 13 25.35 -2.51 10.06
CA MET A 13 23.99 -2.40 9.54
C MET A 13 22.93 -2.06 10.59
N THR A 14 22.89 -0.79 11.01
CA THR A 14 21.58 -0.14 11.12
C THR A 14 21.02 0.04 9.70
N THR A 15 20.73 -1.05 9.00
CA THR A 15 19.79 -0.98 7.88
C THR A 15 18.45 -0.78 8.57
N GLN A 16 18.14 0.46 8.96
CA GLN A 16 16.75 0.82 9.17
C GLN A 16 16.09 0.42 7.85
N PRO A 17 15.19 -0.57 7.82
CA PRO A 17 14.53 -0.93 6.58
C PRO A 17 13.95 0.37 6.04
N ASP A 18 14.28 0.72 4.80
CA ASP A 18 13.67 1.89 4.16
C ASP A 18 12.16 1.78 4.39
N PRO A 19 11.53 2.85 4.90
CA PRO A 19 10.13 2.78 5.29
C PRO A 19 9.33 2.32 4.08
N THR A 20 8.63 1.19 4.24
CA THR A 20 7.84 0.61 3.15
C THR A 20 6.88 1.68 2.64
N PRO A 21 6.87 2.00 1.33
CA PRO A 21 6.00 3.03 0.79
C PRO A 21 4.55 2.78 1.17
N ALA A 22 3.85 3.82 1.60
CA ALA A 22 2.45 3.71 2.00
C ALA A 22 1.60 4.69 1.21
N ILE A 23 0.38 4.27 0.88
CA ILE A 23 -0.62 5.09 0.21
C ILE A 23 -1.84 5.28 1.10
N ARG A 24 -2.46 6.46 0.96
CA ARG A 24 -3.73 6.80 1.60
C ARG A 24 -4.73 7.23 0.55
N ILE A 25 -5.84 6.51 0.46
CA ILE A 25 -6.95 6.82 -0.44
C ILE A 25 -8.03 7.54 0.38
N VAL A 26 -8.27 8.81 0.05
CA VAL A 26 -9.27 9.66 0.72
C VAL A 26 -10.42 9.91 -0.27
N PRO A 27 -11.69 9.74 0.14
CA PRO A 27 -12.81 10.08 -0.73
C PRO A 27 -12.87 11.58 -1.03
N HIS A 28 -13.14 11.93 -2.27
CA HIS A 28 -13.50 13.30 -2.65
C HIS A 28 -15.02 13.47 -2.67
N ILE A 29 -15.55 14.39 -1.85
CA ILE A 29 -16.99 14.57 -1.64
C ILE A 29 -17.42 15.97 -2.11
N GLU A 30 -18.19 16.03 -3.19
CA GLU A 30 -18.72 17.28 -3.77
C GLU A 30 -20.26 17.27 -3.87
N GLY A 31 -20.93 16.20 -3.44
CA GLY A 31 -22.39 16.13 -3.45
C GLY A 31 -22.95 14.74 -3.19
N PRO A 32 -24.28 14.56 -3.30
CA PRO A 32 -24.97 13.33 -2.90
C PRO A 32 -24.63 12.10 -3.77
N ARG A 33 -24.02 12.31 -4.94
CA ARG A 33 -23.59 11.22 -5.84
C ARG A 33 -22.13 10.80 -5.65
N SER A 34 -21.37 11.46 -4.78
CA SER A 34 -19.99 11.08 -4.47
C SER A 34 -19.94 9.70 -3.81
N LEU A 35 -18.90 8.94 -4.10
CA LEU A 35 -18.67 7.65 -3.45
C LEU A 35 -18.12 7.90 -2.04
N HIS A 36 -18.89 7.50 -1.03
CA HIS A 36 -18.48 7.62 0.37
C HIS A 36 -17.82 6.31 0.82
N PHE A 37 -16.65 6.42 1.44
CA PHE A 37 -15.92 5.30 2.04
C PHE A 37 -14.93 5.83 3.09
N ASP A 38 -14.56 4.99 4.05
CA ASP A 38 -13.55 5.34 5.05
C ASP A 38 -12.17 5.50 4.41
N ILE A 39 -11.28 6.27 5.03
CA ILE A 39 -9.90 6.40 4.56
C ILE A 39 -9.25 5.02 4.51
N ILE A 40 -8.65 4.68 3.37
CA ILE A 40 -7.98 3.39 3.16
C ILE A 40 -6.48 3.62 3.14
N GLU A 41 -5.77 3.00 4.07
CA GLU A 41 -4.31 3.02 4.13
C GLU A 41 -3.74 1.65 3.75
N ARG A 42 -2.69 1.64 2.94
CA ARG A 42 -2.02 0.42 2.49
C ARG A 42 -0.52 0.64 2.33
N GLU A 43 0.24 -0.34 2.80
CA GLU A 43 1.66 -0.48 2.45
C GLU A 43 1.77 -1.12 1.06
N VAL A 44 2.66 -0.57 0.24
CA VAL A 44 2.90 -0.96 -1.15
C VAL A 44 4.38 -1.27 -1.30
N GLY A 45 4.83 -2.31 -0.59
CA GLY A 45 6.18 -2.83 -0.73
C GLY A 45 6.45 -3.40 -2.13
N GLU A 46 7.70 -3.79 -2.36
CA GLU A 46 8.10 -4.39 -3.63
C GLU A 46 7.23 -5.61 -3.96
N SER A 47 6.75 -5.71 -5.21
CA SER A 47 5.85 -6.76 -5.69
C SER A 47 4.43 -6.79 -5.08
N VAL A 48 4.04 -5.78 -4.28
CA VAL A 48 2.67 -5.65 -3.79
C VAL A 48 1.78 -4.98 -4.85
N VAL A 49 0.71 -5.67 -5.24
CA VAL A 49 -0.34 -5.13 -6.11
C VAL A 49 -1.63 -4.97 -5.32
N ILE A 50 -2.11 -3.73 -5.22
CA ILE A 50 -3.40 -3.40 -4.62
C ILE A 50 -4.46 -3.39 -5.71
N LYS A 51 -5.46 -4.27 -5.58
CA LYS A 51 -6.57 -4.37 -6.54
C LYS A 51 -7.78 -3.62 -6.04
N ILE A 52 -8.29 -2.69 -6.84
CA ILE A 52 -9.44 -1.86 -6.52
C ILE A 52 -10.61 -2.24 -7.43
N GLY A 53 -11.77 -2.51 -6.86
CA GLY A 53 -12.94 -2.84 -7.68
C GLY A 53 -14.21 -3.20 -6.92
N ARG A 54 -15.26 -3.46 -7.68
CA ARG A 54 -16.56 -3.94 -7.20
C ARG A 54 -16.62 -5.46 -7.28
N PHE A 55 -16.05 -6.10 -6.27
CA PHE A 55 -16.00 -7.55 -6.13
C PHE A 55 -17.26 -8.10 -5.47
N THR A 56 -17.69 -9.29 -5.88
CA THR A 56 -18.94 -9.92 -5.42
C THR A 56 -18.70 -11.14 -4.54
N ASP A 57 -17.48 -11.66 -4.53
CA ASP A 57 -17.08 -12.71 -3.62
C ASP A 57 -17.03 -12.17 -2.17
N LYS A 58 -17.33 -13.06 -1.22
CA LYS A 58 -17.30 -12.76 0.21
C LYS A 58 -15.92 -13.04 0.83
N ALA A 59 -14.93 -13.43 0.01
CA ALA A 59 -13.60 -13.74 0.48
C ALA A 59 -12.86 -12.46 0.87
N PHE A 60 -12.23 -12.47 2.04
CA PHE A 60 -11.22 -11.49 2.37
C PHE A 60 -9.96 -11.85 1.59
N ILE A 61 -9.59 -11.01 0.62
CA ILE A 61 -8.35 -11.17 -0.13
C ILE A 61 -7.41 -10.03 0.30
N PRO A 62 -6.20 -10.34 0.78
CA PRO A 62 -5.23 -9.30 1.13
C PRO A 62 -4.96 -8.40 -0.09
N ASN A 63 -4.65 -7.13 0.17
CA ASN A 63 -4.38 -6.11 -0.86
C ASN A 63 -5.56 -5.85 -1.83
N ARG A 64 -6.78 -6.30 -1.50
CA ARG A 64 -7.97 -6.01 -2.30
C ARG A 64 -8.85 -4.96 -1.61
N VAL A 65 -9.08 -3.85 -2.31
CA VAL A 65 -10.04 -2.81 -1.91
C VAL A 65 -11.36 -3.07 -2.62
N THR A 66 -12.38 -3.45 -1.85
CA THR A 66 -13.71 -3.79 -2.39
C THR A 66 -14.70 -2.65 -2.14
N PHE A 67 -15.21 -2.07 -3.21
CA PHE A 67 -16.31 -1.11 -3.16
C PHE A 67 -17.64 -1.79 -3.45
N LYS A 68 -18.63 -1.62 -2.57
CA LYS A 68 -20.00 -2.13 -2.78
C LYS A 68 -20.88 -1.13 -3.55
N SER A 69 -20.32 -0.42 -4.54
CA SER A 69 -21.02 0.63 -5.28
C SER A 69 -21.00 0.41 -6.78
N LYS A 70 -22.11 0.69 -7.45
CA LYS A 70 -22.28 0.52 -8.91
C LYS A 70 -21.47 1.52 -9.74
N VAL A 71 -21.03 2.62 -9.13
CA VAL A 71 -20.14 3.60 -9.79
C VAL A 71 -18.70 3.09 -9.92
N VAL A 72 -18.38 1.95 -9.28
CA VAL A 72 -17.08 1.29 -9.39
C VAL A 72 -17.21 0.05 -10.28
N SER A 73 -16.32 -0.09 -11.25
CA SER A 73 -16.27 -1.27 -12.11
C SER A 73 -15.73 -2.49 -11.36
N ARG A 74 -15.93 -3.71 -11.91
CA ARG A 74 -15.50 -4.94 -11.23
C ARG A 74 -13.98 -5.05 -11.06
N GLY A 75 -13.20 -4.63 -12.06
CA GLY A 75 -11.76 -4.41 -11.95
C GLY A 75 -11.46 -2.97 -12.33
N HIS A 76 -11.42 -2.09 -11.34
CA HIS A 76 -11.40 -0.65 -11.57
C HIS A 76 -10.00 -0.11 -11.77
N ALA A 77 -9.10 -0.50 -10.89
CA ALA A 77 -7.71 -0.10 -10.95
C ALA A 77 -6.84 -1.12 -10.23
N GLU A 78 -5.56 -1.09 -10.57
CA GLU A 78 -4.51 -1.76 -9.82
C GLU A 78 -3.44 -0.71 -9.50
N ILE A 79 -2.87 -0.77 -8.30
CA ILE A 79 -1.79 0.11 -7.84
C ILE A 79 -0.63 -0.78 -7.45
N TRP A 80 0.57 -0.47 -7.94
CA TRP A 80 1.80 -1.16 -7.63
C TRP A 80 2.95 -0.18 -7.62
N THR A 81 4.06 -0.57 -7.01
CA THR A 81 5.34 0.14 -7.08
C THR A 81 6.20 -0.49 -8.18
N GLU A 82 6.85 0.36 -8.98
CA GLU A 82 7.82 -0.06 -9.99
C GLU A 82 9.09 0.78 -9.84
N GLY A 83 10.22 0.11 -9.65
CA GLY A 83 11.50 0.76 -9.38
C GLY A 83 11.69 1.11 -7.90
N ASN A 84 12.91 0.91 -7.42
CA ASN A 84 13.29 1.07 -6.01
C ASN A 84 13.63 2.54 -5.67
N LYS A 85 12.74 3.48 -6.03
CA LYS A 85 12.95 4.93 -5.85
C LYS A 85 11.86 5.61 -5.05
#